data_AF-A0A484HBU6-F1
#
_entry.id   AF-A0A484HBU6-F1
#
_cell.length_a   1.000
_cell.length_b   1.000
_cell.length_c   1.000
_cell.angle_alpha   90.00
_cell.angle_beta   90.00
_cell.angle_gamma   90.00
#
_symmetry.space_group_name_H-M   'P 1'
#
loop_
_entity.id
_entity.type
_entity.pdbx_description
1 polymer ?
#
loop_
_entity_poly.entity_id
_entity_poly.type
_entity_poly.pdbx_seq_one_letter_code
_entity_poly.pdbx_strand_id
1 'polypeptide(L)'
;MELLQCAKNKTQHKKTKDFLKSFGFVVLPLTENIGHRASIYVEEYTLSSSIRSGDAIIAATAVENNMTLSSSNVKHFRVIRDLRLKTFKP
;
A
#
# COMPACT_ATOMS: atom_id res chain seq x y z
N MET A 1 -1.01 8.09 -1.19
CA MET A 1 -1.08 9.12 -0.13
C MET A 1 0.29 9.36 0.52
N GLU A 2 0.97 8.32 0.98
CA GLU A 2 2.26 8.42 1.71
C GLU A 2 3.33 9.24 0.99
N LEU A 3 3.54 9.03 -0.33
CA LEU A 3 4.50 9.80 -1.12
C LEU A 3 4.25 11.32 -1.10
N LEU A 4 2.99 11.74 -1.00
CA LEU A 4 2.63 13.17 -0.88
C LEU A 4 2.78 13.65 0.56
N GLN A 5 2.45 12.81 1.55
CA GLN A 5 2.57 13.18 2.96
C GLN A 5 4.03 13.34 3.41
N CYS A 6 4.95 12.56 2.85
CA CYS A 6 6.38 12.66 3.14
C CYS A 6 7.06 13.90 2.54
N ALA A 7 6.40 14.60 1.60
CA ALA A 7 6.95 15.81 1.01
C ALA A 7 6.91 16.97 2.00
N LYS A 8 8.05 17.64 2.18
CA LYS A 8 8.25 18.75 3.13
C LYS A 8 7.92 20.13 2.55
N ASN A 9 7.71 20.23 1.24
CA ASN A 9 7.40 21.49 0.56
C ASN A 9 6.66 21.28 -0.77
N LYS A 10 6.12 22.37 -1.33
CA LYS A 10 5.36 22.38 -2.59
C LYS A 10 6.18 21.87 -3.79
N THR A 11 7.49 22.15 -3.80
CA THR A 11 8.39 21.68 -4.85
C THR A 11 8.50 20.15 -4.85
N GLN A 12 8.61 19.54 -3.67
CA GLN A 12 8.61 18.08 -3.53
C GLN A 12 7.26 17.48 -3.92
N HIS A 13 6.12 18.08 -3.55
CA HIS A 13 4.81 17.64 -4.03
C HIS A 13 4.72 17.59 -5.54
N LYS A 14 5.18 18.66 -6.21
CA LYS A 14 5.18 18.73 -7.68
C LYS A 14 6.03 17.60 -8.28
N LYS A 15 7.27 17.44 -7.79
CA LYS A 15 8.18 16.38 -8.24
C LYS A 15 7.58 14.98 -8.06
N THR A 16 6.91 14.72 -6.94
CA THR A 16 6.23 13.42 -6.70
C THR A 16 5.13 13.16 -7.73
N LYS A 17 4.28 14.16 -8.02
CA LYS A 17 3.23 14.02 -9.04
C LYS A 17 3.82 13.83 -10.44
N ASP A 18 4.84 14.60 -10.78
CA ASP A 18 5.52 14.52 -12.06
C ASP A 18 6.21 13.16 -12.24
N PHE A 19 6.83 12.61 -11.19
CA PHE A 19 7.41 11.26 -11.18
C PHE A 19 6.34 10.20 -11.49
N LEU A 20 5.21 10.21 -10.77
CA LEU A 20 4.13 9.25 -10.99
C LEU A 20 3.60 9.30 -12.44
N LYS A 21 3.45 10.50 -12.98
CA LYS A 21 2.98 10.70 -14.37
C LYS A 21 4.02 10.28 -15.41
N SER A 22 5.27 10.71 -15.25
CA SER A 22 6.33 10.51 -16.26
C SER A 22 6.72 9.05 -16.42
N PHE A 23 6.63 8.26 -15.35
CA PHE A 23 6.91 6.83 -15.37
C PHE A 23 5.67 5.97 -15.65
N GLY A 24 4.51 6.58 -15.94
CA GLY A 24 3.30 5.86 -16.34
C GLY A 24 2.67 5.01 -15.23
N PHE A 25 2.82 5.40 -13.96
CA PHE A 25 2.17 4.68 -12.86
C PHE A 25 0.65 4.82 -12.94
N VAL A 26 -0.05 3.69 -12.85
CA VAL A 26 -1.51 3.66 -12.70
C VAL A 26 -1.86 3.88 -11.22
N VAL A 27 -2.70 4.88 -10.95
CA VAL A 27 -3.21 5.16 -9.60
C VAL A 27 -4.60 4.56 -9.48
N LEU A 28 -4.74 3.52 -8.67
CA LEU A 28 -6.03 2.88 -8.39
C LEU A 28 -6.80 3.70 -7.35
N PRO A 29 -8.12 3.93 -7.55
CA PRO A 29 -8.94 4.63 -6.57
C PRO A 29 -9.15 3.78 -5.33
N LEU A 30 -9.31 4.44 -4.18
CA LEU A 30 -9.78 3.77 -2.97
C LEU A 30 -11.28 3.50 -3.12
N THR A 31 -11.65 2.23 -3.25
CA THR A 31 -13.05 1.79 -3.35
C THR A 31 -13.57 1.32 -2.00
N GLU A 32 -14.89 1.17 -1.89
CA GLU A 32 -15.54 0.62 -0.70
C GLU A 32 -15.00 -0.78 -0.35
N ASN A 33 -14.86 -1.67 -1.35
CA ASN A 33 -14.31 -3.01 -1.13
C ASN A 33 -12.89 -2.98 -0.57
N ILE A 34 -12.02 -2.10 -1.09
CA ILE A 34 -10.66 -1.93 -0.57
C ILE A 34 -10.71 -1.44 0.88
N GLY A 35 -11.58 -0.47 1.18
CA GLY A 35 -11.77 0.05 2.53
C GLY A 35 -12.26 -1.02 3.51
N HIS A 36 -13.28 -1.78 3.13
CA HIS A 36 -13.85 -2.86 3.94
C HIS A 36 -12.84 -3.99 4.20
N ARG A 37 -12.11 -4.44 3.17
CA ARG A 37 -11.06 -5.44 3.34
C ARG A 37 -9.90 -4.91 4.20
N ALA A 38 -9.52 -3.64 4.03
CA ALA A 38 -8.49 -3.02 4.87
C ALA A 38 -8.92 -2.94 6.35
N SER A 39 -10.19 -2.69 6.66
CA SER A 39 -10.64 -2.70 8.07
C SER A 39 -10.54 -4.08 8.69
N ILE A 40 -10.86 -5.15 7.95
CA ILE A 40 -10.69 -6.54 8.41
C ILE A 40 -9.21 -6.81 8.70
N TYR A 41 -8.30 -6.41 7.82
CA TYR A 41 -6.86 -6.60 8.05
C TYR A 41 -6.33 -5.86 9.28
N VAL A 42 -6.83 -4.64 9.55
CA VAL A 42 -6.48 -3.92 10.78
C VAL A 42 -7.00 -4.68 11.99
N GLU A 43 -8.26 -5.13 11.97
CA GLU A 43 -8.87 -5.89 13.07
C GLU A 43 -8.11 -7.19 13.37
N GLU A 44 -7.75 -7.96 12.33
CA GLU A 44 -7.06 -9.24 12.47
C GLU A 44 -5.57 -9.10 12.83
N TYR A 45 -4.87 -8.11 12.26
CA TYR A 45 -3.41 -8.10 12.25
C TYR A 45 -2.75 -6.96 13.03
N THR A 46 -3.49 -5.93 13.47
CA THR A 46 -2.87 -4.82 14.20
C THR A 46 -2.21 -5.27 15.51
N LEU A 47 -2.84 -6.18 16.27
CA LEU A 47 -2.28 -6.66 17.54
C LEU A 47 -1.16 -7.69 17.36
N SER A 48 -1.20 -8.49 16.29
CA SER A 48 -0.27 -9.60 16.08
C SER A 48 0.96 -9.22 15.25
N SER A 49 0.82 -8.27 14.32
CA SER A 49 1.88 -7.89 13.38
C SER A 49 2.14 -6.39 13.29
N SER A 50 1.49 -5.59 14.16
CA SER A 50 1.59 -4.12 14.13
C SER A 50 1.28 -3.51 12.76
N ILE A 51 0.40 -4.17 11.98
CA ILE A 51 -0.08 -3.63 10.71
C ILE A 51 -0.74 -2.28 10.97
N ARG A 52 -0.33 -1.28 10.19
CA ARG A 52 -0.93 0.06 10.20
C ARG A 52 -2.00 0.17 9.12
N SER A 53 -2.87 1.16 9.25
CA SER A 53 -3.92 1.44 8.25
C SER A 53 -3.36 1.65 6.84
N GLY A 54 -2.18 2.26 6.70
CA GLY A 54 -1.49 2.38 5.40
C GLY A 54 -1.13 1.03 4.79
N ASP A 55 -0.48 0.15 5.57
CA ASP A 55 -0.12 -1.21 5.15
C ASP A 55 -1.38 -2.01 4.78
N ALA A 56 -2.44 -1.90 5.57
CA ALA A 56 -3.71 -2.58 5.34
C ALA A 56 -4.38 -2.15 4.03
N ILE A 57 -4.40 -0.84 3.73
CA ILE A 57 -4.95 -0.32 2.47
C ILE A 57 -4.12 -0.79 1.27
N ILE A 58 -2.78 -0.79 1.39
CA ILE A 58 -1.88 -1.26 0.34
C ILE A 58 -2.12 -2.74 0.05
N ALA A 59 -2.19 -3.57 1.09
CA ALA A 59 -2.47 -5.00 0.95
C ALA A 59 -3.86 -5.24 0.36
N ALA A 60 -4.90 -4.60 0.88
CA ALA A 60 -6.27 -4.75 0.40
C ALA A 60 -6.39 -4.35 -1.08
N THR A 61 -5.72 -3.28 -1.49
CA THR A 61 -5.69 -2.85 -2.90
C THR A 61 -5.10 -3.95 -3.79
N ALA A 62 -3.99 -4.57 -3.37
CA ALA A 62 -3.36 -5.64 -4.13
C ALA A 62 -4.26 -6.88 -4.24
N VAL A 63 -4.92 -7.28 -3.15
CA VAL A 63 -5.81 -8.46 -3.16
C VAL A 63 -7.07 -8.20 -3.98
N GLU A 64 -7.76 -7.06 -3.79
CA GLU A 64 -8.97 -6.70 -4.55
C GLU A 64 -8.72 -6.63 -6.07
N ASN A 65 -7.54 -6.17 -6.48
CA ASN A 65 -7.18 -6.04 -7.90
C ASN A 65 -6.46 -7.27 -8.46
N ASN A 66 -6.37 -8.36 -7.71
CA ASN A 66 -5.63 -9.56 -8.10
C ASN A 66 -4.18 -9.25 -8.56
N MET A 67 -3.49 -8.39 -7.83
CA MET A 67 -2.10 -8.00 -8.08
C MET A 67 -1.14 -8.66 -7.09
N THR A 68 0.14 -8.71 -7.46
CA THR A 68 1.22 -9.11 -6.55
C THR A 68 1.81 -7.86 -5.93
N LEU A 69 1.84 -7.80 -4.59
CA LEU A 69 2.52 -6.71 -3.88
C LEU A 69 4.02 -6.94 -3.89
N SER A 70 4.78 -5.96 -4.37
CA SER A 70 6.24 -5.95 -4.28
C SER A 70 6.68 -5.09 -3.11
N SER A 71 7.35 -5.67 -2.11
CA SER A 71 7.75 -4.94 -0.90
C SER A 71 9.07 -5.47 -0.32
N SER A 72 9.84 -4.56 0.27
CA SER A 72 11.01 -4.88 1.10
C SER A 72 10.63 -5.16 2.56
N ASN A 73 9.44 -4.73 3.00
CA ASN A 73 8.95 -4.93 4.37
C ASN A 73 8.17 -6.25 4.50
N VAL A 74 8.84 -7.37 4.20
CA VAL A 74 8.23 -8.69 4.10
C VAL A 74 7.52 -9.10 5.40
N LYS A 75 8.05 -8.71 6.56
CA LYS A 75 7.50 -9.11 7.87
C LYS A 75 6.07 -8.59 8.09
N HIS A 76 5.78 -7.37 7.66
CA HIS A 76 4.45 -6.75 7.83
C HIS A 76 3.40 -7.43 6.95
N PHE A 77 3.77 -7.79 5.71
CA PHE A 77 2.83 -8.32 4.73
C PHE A 77 2.68 -9.84 4.75
N ARG A 78 3.65 -10.57 5.33
CA ARG A 78 3.65 -12.05 5.34
C ARG A 78 2.49 -12.65 6.15
N VAL A 79 1.91 -11.89 7.09
CA VAL A 79 0.79 -12.39 7.91
C VAL A 79 -0.52 -12.47 7.15
N ILE A 80 -0.66 -11.71 6.06
CA ILE A 80 -1.86 -11.65 5.23
C ILE A 80 -1.85 -12.84 4.27
N ARG A 81 -2.72 -13.83 4.51
CA ARG A 81 -2.66 -15.15 3.86
C ARG A 81 -3.03 -15.13 2.39
N ASP A 82 -3.96 -14.28 2.00
CA ASP A 82 -4.49 -14.11 0.65
C ASP A 82 -3.65 -13.13 -0.20
N LEU A 83 -2.62 -12.51 0.39
CA LEU A 83 -1.75 -11.58 -0.30
C LEU A 83 -0.62 -12.30 -1.05
N ARG A 84 -0.59 -12.13 -2.37
CA ARG A 84 0.56 -12.52 -3.19
C ARG A 84 1.69 -11.51 -3.00
N LEU A 85 2.73 -11.93 -2.28
CA LEU A 85 3.87 -11.09 -1.96
C LEU A 85 5.11 -11.49 -2.79
N LYS A 86 5.72 -10.52 -3.46
CA LYS A 86 7.04 -10.64 -4.08
C LYS A 86 8.04 -9.83 -3.27
N THR A 87 9.03 -10.52 -2.72
CA THR A 87 10.10 -9.86 -1.97
C THR A 87 10.95 -9.01 -2.91
N PHE A 88 11.07 -7.72 -2.60
CA PHE A 88 12.00 -6.81 -3.24
C PHE A 88 13.18 -6.53 -2.30
N LYS A 89 14.40 -6.81 -2.75
CA LYS A 89 15.62 -6.45 -2.03
C LYS A 89 16.17 -5.15 -2.64
N PRO A 90 16.04 -4.01 -1.94
CA PRO A 90 16.55 -2.73 -2.41
C PRO A 90 18.08 -2.70 -2.46
#